data_AF-A0A9E0JEH8-F1
#
_entry.id   AF-A0A9E0JEH8-F1
#
_cell.length_a   1.000
_cell.length_b   1.000
_cell.length_c   1.000
_cell.angle_alpha   90.00
_cell.angle_beta   90.00
_cell.angle_gamma   90.00
#
_symmetry.space_group_name_H-M   'P 1'
#
loop_
_entity.id
_entity.type
_entity.pdbx_description
1 polymer ?
#
loop_
_entity_poly.entity_id
_entity_poly.type
_entity_poly.pdbx_seq_one_letter_code
_entity_poly.pdbx_strand_id
1 'polypeptide(L)'
;LTQFKDMINDKTEGKINASIINVGGANPYRLVIKSAETGESNAISFSSTSISALRNLGLDSTSLSAGNKLQSASDALFTYNGVAVTRSTNTIDDLSSGLTITLNEKQASGVTTNVSIKQNLGDIKDSLTSLVTKYNELMSNLQVATKYDNDTKTAGIFQGVTQINSLKSAMSKQLLTTDELGRSLSDYGLALNSSGVLEFTESTFNTKVSNDAKDVEDFFRGSTSYKTNKFAGSTVAAGDLSFADQELVINGISISFSTTGNTAEDNALALQNAINKAGISGVQALIGKNNSVYLESKTGMDIEIKGDAAKLTSIGFSATSVYAQSVSRDGVFKDFNELLGSYITGEKSIFKLFEASLTTEKTALTKNRASAVKRIDERYEMMATRFAAYDSIISKLNNQFNALSQMIDAAANNDN
;
A
#
# COMPACT_ATOMS: atom_id res chain seq x y z
N LEU A 1 43.09 -36.26 14.82
CA LEU A 1 42.27 -35.63 13.76
C LEU A 1 41.07 -34.86 14.34
N THR A 2 40.21 -35.47 15.18
CA THR A 2 39.03 -34.80 15.75
C THR A 2 39.35 -33.48 16.47
N GLN A 3 40.28 -33.50 17.43
CA GLN A 3 40.72 -32.28 18.13
C GLN A 3 41.27 -31.21 17.18
N PHE A 4 42.03 -31.61 16.16
CA PHE A 4 42.58 -30.66 15.18
C PHE A 4 41.50 -30.05 14.28
N LYS A 5 40.50 -30.84 13.86
CA LYS A 5 39.31 -30.38 13.14
C LYS A 5 38.53 -29.36 13.99
N ASP A 6 38.28 -29.67 15.27
CA ASP A 6 37.59 -28.76 16.19
C ASP A 6 38.40 -27.46 16.39
N MET A 7 39.71 -27.56 16.61
CA MET A 7 40.59 -26.38 16.72
C MET A 7 40.56 -25.48 15.48
N ILE A 8 40.55 -26.05 14.26
CA ILE A 8 40.45 -25.25 13.03
C ILE A 8 39.12 -24.50 12.99
N ASN A 9 38.01 -25.19 13.23
CA ASN A 9 36.68 -24.58 13.20
C ASN A 9 36.54 -23.48 14.25
N ASP A 10 37.02 -23.72 15.48
CA ASP A 10 36.93 -22.78 16.59
C ASP A 10 37.82 -21.55 16.35
N LYS A 11 39.07 -21.74 15.87
CA LYS A 11 40.03 -20.64 15.70
C LYS A 11 39.79 -19.79 14.46
N THR A 12 39.03 -20.29 13.48
CA THR A 12 38.75 -19.57 12.24
C THR A 12 37.38 -18.90 12.26
N GLU A 13 36.64 -19.01 13.38
CA GLU A 13 35.33 -18.37 13.58
C GLU A 13 34.35 -18.66 12.43
N GLY A 14 34.38 -19.91 11.93
CA GLY A 14 33.51 -20.35 10.84
C GLY A 14 33.92 -19.90 9.44
N LYS A 15 35.00 -19.13 9.26
CA LYS A 15 35.53 -18.74 7.92
C LYS A 15 36.13 -19.93 7.17
N ILE A 16 36.60 -20.94 7.91
CA ILE A 16 37.11 -22.20 7.38
C ILE A 16 36.31 -23.34 8.01
N ASN A 17 35.87 -24.29 7.17
CA ASN A 17 35.17 -25.49 7.59
C ASN A 17 36.09 -26.70 7.45
N ALA A 18 36.46 -27.28 8.58
CA ALA A 18 37.17 -28.55 8.68
C ALA A 18 36.19 -29.68 9.03
N SER A 19 36.27 -30.79 8.29
CA SER A 19 35.49 -32.00 8.52
C SER A 19 36.35 -33.26 8.37
N ILE A 20 35.88 -34.38 8.91
CA ILE A 20 36.55 -35.67 8.77
C ILE A 20 35.64 -36.56 7.93
N ILE A 21 36.19 -37.13 6.85
CA ILE A 21 35.50 -38.09 6.00
C ILE A 21 36.13 -39.47 6.15
N ASN A 22 35.31 -40.52 6.08
CA ASN A 22 35.76 -41.90 6.02
C ASN A 22 35.77 -42.35 4.54
N VAL A 23 36.96 -42.55 3.98
CA VAL A 23 37.22 -42.96 2.60
C VAL A 23 37.47 -44.47 2.45
N GLY A 24 37.40 -45.27 3.53
CA GLY A 24 37.62 -46.71 3.51
C GLY A 24 39.10 -47.16 3.43
N GLY A 25 39.33 -48.47 3.56
CA GLY A 25 40.67 -49.08 3.54
C GLY A 25 41.39 -49.11 4.90
N ALA A 26 42.69 -49.43 4.89
CA ALA A 26 43.50 -49.60 6.12
C ALA A 26 43.72 -48.30 6.91
N ASN A 27 43.66 -47.14 6.25
CA ASN A 27 43.73 -45.81 6.87
C ASN A 27 42.54 -44.97 6.39
N PRO A 28 41.34 -45.16 6.97
CA PRO A 28 40.09 -44.72 6.36
C PRO A 28 39.78 -43.23 6.53
N TYR A 29 40.39 -42.52 7.48
CA TYR A 29 39.98 -41.14 7.78
C TYR A 29 40.84 -40.09 7.05
N ARG A 30 40.20 -39.05 6.52
CA ARG A 30 40.85 -37.86 5.93
C ARG A 30 40.23 -36.58 6.51
N LEU A 31 41.07 -35.58 6.75
CA LEU A 31 40.64 -34.22 7.08
C LEU A 31 40.38 -33.47 5.77
N VAL A 32 39.21 -32.85 5.65
CA VAL A 32 38.87 -31.96 4.54
C VAL A 32 38.75 -30.56 5.11
N ILE A 33 39.40 -29.60 4.46
CA ILE A 33 39.38 -28.19 4.84
C ILE A 33 38.90 -27.40 3.63
N LYS A 34 37.84 -26.59 3.80
CA LYS A 34 37.30 -25.72 2.75
C LYS A 34 37.02 -24.32 3.30
N SER A 35 37.07 -23.30 2.45
CA SER A 35 36.58 -21.97 2.82
C SER A 35 35.06 -22.03 3.01
N ALA A 36 34.52 -21.15 3.87
CA ALA A 36 33.07 -20.97 3.98
C ALA A 36 32.51 -20.24 2.75
N GLU A 37 33.26 -19.27 2.24
CA GLU A 37 32.88 -18.42 1.11
C GLU A 37 33.66 -18.76 -0.16
N THR A 38 33.06 -18.47 -1.31
CA THR A 38 33.69 -18.60 -2.64
C THR A 38 34.54 -17.38 -2.98
N GLY A 39 35.23 -17.41 -4.12
CA GLY A 39 36.04 -16.30 -4.61
C GLY A 39 37.53 -16.44 -4.28
N GLU A 40 38.37 -15.91 -5.16
CA GLU A 40 39.82 -16.04 -5.11
C GLU A 40 40.41 -15.44 -3.82
N SER A 41 39.81 -14.35 -3.33
CA SER A 41 40.20 -13.71 -2.05
C SER A 41 39.99 -14.61 -0.82
N ASN A 42 39.17 -15.65 -0.92
CA ASN A 42 38.90 -16.62 0.15
C ASN A 42 39.78 -17.88 0.06
N ALA A 43 40.82 -17.87 -0.77
CA ALA A 43 41.79 -18.97 -0.85
C ALA A 43 42.50 -19.21 0.50
N ILE A 44 42.55 -20.47 0.93
CA ILE A 44 43.23 -20.86 2.17
C ILE A 44 44.72 -21.03 1.93
N SER A 45 45.54 -20.39 2.77
CA SER A 45 46.97 -20.64 2.84
C SER A 45 47.35 -21.28 4.17
N PHE A 46 48.33 -22.18 4.14
CA PHE A 46 48.85 -22.84 5.32
C PHE A 46 50.30 -22.42 5.55
N SER A 47 50.60 -21.97 6.77
CA SER A 47 51.95 -21.61 7.20
C SER A 47 52.25 -22.21 8.57
N SER A 48 53.52 -22.48 8.82
CA SER A 48 54.01 -23.07 10.06
C SER A 48 55.46 -22.68 10.25
N THR A 49 55.90 -22.53 11.50
CA THR A 49 57.31 -22.37 11.85
C THR A 49 58.13 -23.64 11.58
N SER A 50 57.47 -24.80 11.41
CA SER A 50 58.08 -26.07 11.00
C SER A 50 57.43 -26.59 9.72
N ILE A 51 58.18 -26.56 8.61
CA ILE A 51 57.72 -27.08 7.31
C ILE A 51 57.42 -28.58 7.36
N SER A 52 58.16 -29.33 8.19
CA SER A 52 57.97 -30.77 8.38
C SER A 52 56.59 -31.09 8.99
N ALA A 53 56.06 -30.21 9.84
CA ALA A 53 54.71 -30.38 10.40
C ALA A 53 53.63 -30.26 9.32
N LEU A 54 53.74 -29.27 8.42
CA LEU A 54 52.82 -29.13 7.29
C LEU A 54 52.93 -30.33 6.35
N ARG A 55 54.16 -30.81 6.09
CA ARG A 55 54.40 -31.96 5.22
C ARG A 55 53.81 -33.26 5.78
N ASN A 56 53.89 -33.47 7.09
CA ASN A 56 53.27 -34.62 7.76
C ASN A 56 51.74 -34.56 7.74
N LEU A 57 51.16 -33.36 7.70
CA LEU A 57 49.72 -33.14 7.54
C LEU A 57 49.28 -33.13 6.07
N GLY A 58 50.22 -33.16 5.13
CA GLY A 58 49.94 -33.04 3.69
C GLY A 58 49.45 -31.65 3.26
N LEU A 59 49.78 -30.60 4.03
CA LEU A 59 49.32 -29.22 3.83
C LEU A 59 50.43 -28.29 3.32
N ASP A 60 51.65 -28.79 3.10
CA ASP A 60 52.72 -28.02 2.45
C ASP A 60 52.48 -27.89 0.94
N SER A 61 53.16 -26.94 0.30
CA SER A 61 52.99 -26.65 -1.13
C SER A 61 53.24 -27.86 -2.03
N THR A 62 54.20 -28.72 -1.66
CA THR A 62 54.53 -29.95 -2.40
C THR A 62 53.37 -30.94 -2.34
N SER A 63 52.79 -31.19 -1.16
CA SER A 63 51.66 -32.11 -1.01
C SER A 63 50.38 -31.58 -1.66
N LEU A 64 50.12 -30.28 -1.57
CA LEU A 64 48.98 -29.66 -2.25
C LEU A 64 49.08 -29.79 -3.77
N SER A 65 50.29 -29.64 -4.33
CA SER A 65 50.57 -29.82 -5.76
C SER A 65 50.53 -31.29 -6.19
N ALA A 66 50.82 -32.22 -5.27
CA ALA A 66 50.76 -33.66 -5.50
C ALA A 66 49.34 -34.26 -5.43
N GLY A 67 48.30 -33.42 -5.31
CA GLY A 67 46.90 -33.85 -5.37
C GLY A 67 46.08 -33.63 -4.09
N ASN A 68 46.68 -33.10 -3.00
CA ASN A 68 45.91 -32.80 -1.79
C ASN A 68 45.04 -31.53 -1.92
N LYS A 69 45.28 -30.67 -2.92
CA LYS A 69 44.37 -29.57 -3.27
C LYS A 69 43.29 -30.09 -4.23
N LEU A 70 42.08 -30.26 -3.71
CA LEU A 70 40.94 -30.79 -4.48
C LEU A 70 40.31 -29.75 -5.42
N GLN A 71 40.27 -28.48 -5.00
CA GLN A 71 39.66 -27.39 -5.77
C GLN A 71 40.37 -26.07 -5.44
N SER A 72 40.65 -25.25 -6.46
CA SER A 72 41.13 -23.88 -6.26
C SER A 72 39.93 -22.95 -6.05
N ALA A 73 40.07 -21.98 -5.14
CA ALA A 73 39.12 -20.88 -5.07
C ALA A 73 39.23 -20.03 -6.34
N SER A 74 38.10 -19.56 -6.84
CA SER A 74 38.02 -18.76 -8.05
C SER A 74 36.83 -17.82 -7.97
N ASP A 75 37.00 -16.61 -8.49
CA ASP A 75 35.89 -15.70 -8.73
C ASP A 75 35.03 -16.19 -9.91
N ALA A 76 33.75 -15.84 -9.88
CA ALA A 76 32.86 -15.95 -11.01
C ALA A 76 33.24 -14.92 -12.07
N LEU A 77 33.37 -15.38 -13.32
CA LEU A 77 33.69 -14.55 -14.48
C LEU A 77 32.63 -14.76 -15.56
N PHE A 78 31.96 -13.69 -15.96
CA PHE A 78 30.91 -13.73 -16.98
C PHE A 78 30.86 -12.41 -17.76
N THR A 79 30.08 -12.36 -18.84
CA THR A 79 29.82 -11.13 -19.59
C THR A 79 28.37 -10.69 -19.38
N TYR A 80 28.19 -9.40 -19.12
CA TYR A 80 26.88 -8.77 -19.01
C TYR A 80 26.80 -7.64 -20.04
N ASN A 81 25.91 -7.79 -21.03
CA ASN A 81 25.78 -6.86 -22.16
C ASN A 81 27.11 -6.49 -22.84
N GLY A 82 28.01 -7.48 -22.99
CA GLY A 82 29.33 -7.31 -23.60
C GLY A 82 30.43 -6.81 -22.66
N VAL A 83 30.11 -6.47 -21.41
CA VAL A 83 31.08 -6.05 -20.40
C VAL A 83 31.51 -7.25 -19.57
N ALA A 84 32.82 -7.45 -19.38
CA ALA A 84 33.33 -8.49 -18.49
C ALA A 84 33.07 -8.12 -17.02
N VAL A 85 32.55 -9.06 -16.26
CA VAL A 85 32.20 -8.90 -14.84
C VAL A 85 32.86 -10.01 -14.03
N THR A 86 33.49 -9.61 -12.93
CA THR A 86 34.09 -10.50 -11.93
C THR A 86 33.37 -10.34 -10.59
N ARG A 87 33.05 -11.46 -9.93
CA ARG A 87 32.40 -11.48 -8.61
C ARG A 87 32.94 -12.62 -7.74
N SER A 88 33.06 -12.38 -6.45
CA SER A 88 33.49 -13.40 -5.49
C SER A 88 32.43 -14.49 -5.24
N THR A 89 31.15 -14.20 -5.51
CA THR A 89 30.02 -15.10 -5.28
C THR A 89 29.23 -15.36 -6.57
N ASN A 90 28.43 -16.43 -6.56
CA ASN A 90 27.49 -16.75 -7.63
C ASN A 90 26.13 -16.04 -7.49
N THR A 91 25.93 -15.23 -6.44
CA THR A 91 24.71 -14.45 -6.23
C THR A 91 25.09 -12.97 -6.22
N ILE A 92 24.62 -12.25 -7.23
CA ILE A 92 25.02 -10.88 -7.53
C ILE A 92 23.77 -9.99 -7.45
N ASP A 93 23.71 -9.11 -6.46
CA ASP A 93 22.59 -8.19 -6.22
C ASP A 93 22.94 -6.71 -6.44
N ASP A 94 24.18 -6.44 -6.85
CA ASP A 94 24.75 -5.10 -6.99
C ASP A 94 25.02 -4.68 -8.45
N LEU A 95 24.82 -5.58 -9.41
CA LEU A 95 25.19 -5.33 -10.80
C LEU A 95 24.28 -4.29 -11.48
N SER A 96 23.00 -4.28 -11.08
CA SER A 96 22.00 -3.34 -11.56
C SER A 96 20.96 -3.16 -10.46
N SER A 97 20.50 -1.93 -10.29
CA SER A 97 19.49 -1.61 -9.29
C SER A 97 18.24 -2.50 -9.46
N GLY A 98 17.81 -3.10 -8.35
CA GLY A 98 16.61 -3.94 -8.30
C GLY A 98 16.73 -5.34 -8.90
N LEU A 99 17.95 -5.79 -9.28
CA LEU A 99 18.17 -7.12 -9.85
C LEU A 99 19.07 -7.97 -8.95
N THR A 100 18.68 -9.23 -8.77
CA THR A 100 19.55 -10.27 -8.23
C THR A 100 19.74 -11.36 -9.27
N ILE A 101 20.99 -11.61 -9.63
CA ILE A 101 21.41 -12.61 -10.62
C ILE A 101 22.07 -13.77 -9.88
N THR A 102 21.61 -14.99 -10.15
CA THR A 102 22.25 -16.20 -9.63
C THR A 102 22.85 -17.00 -10.77
N LEU A 103 24.16 -17.27 -10.68
CA LEU A 103 24.92 -18.07 -11.63
C LEU A 103 24.87 -19.54 -11.21
N ASN A 104 24.23 -20.37 -12.04
CA ASN A 104 24.06 -21.80 -11.72
C ASN A 104 25.15 -22.65 -12.39
N GLU A 105 25.32 -22.48 -13.69
CA GLU A 105 26.24 -23.28 -14.49
C GLU A 105 26.95 -22.42 -15.54
N LYS A 106 28.15 -22.87 -15.91
CA LYS A 106 28.92 -22.24 -16.98
C LYS A 106 28.27 -22.54 -18.34
N GLN A 107 28.00 -21.50 -19.11
CA GLN A 107 27.50 -21.62 -20.48
C GLN A 107 28.56 -22.22 -21.41
N ALA A 108 28.13 -22.99 -22.40
CA ALA A 108 28.99 -23.44 -23.49
C ALA A 108 29.49 -22.24 -24.32
N SER A 109 30.66 -22.40 -24.94
CA SER A 109 31.26 -21.34 -25.75
C SER A 109 30.32 -20.86 -26.86
N GLY A 110 30.11 -19.55 -26.96
CA GLY A 110 29.23 -18.93 -27.95
C GLY A 110 27.74 -18.97 -27.62
N VAL A 111 27.33 -19.59 -26.51
CA VAL A 111 25.95 -19.57 -26.03
C VAL A 111 25.74 -18.40 -25.08
N THR A 112 24.65 -17.67 -25.25
CA THR A 112 24.22 -16.59 -24.35
C THR A 112 22.80 -16.85 -23.84
N THR A 113 22.52 -16.35 -22.64
CA THR A 113 21.15 -16.33 -22.09
C THR A 113 20.62 -14.91 -22.18
N ASN A 114 19.46 -14.76 -22.81
CA ASN A 114 18.74 -13.49 -22.85
C ASN A 114 17.73 -13.45 -21.71
N VAL A 115 17.79 -12.39 -20.89
CA VAL A 115 16.84 -12.12 -19.82
C VAL A 115 16.03 -10.89 -20.22
N SER A 116 14.71 -10.99 -20.12
CA SER A 116 13.79 -9.88 -20.37
C SER A 116 13.02 -9.60 -19.09
N ILE A 117 13.10 -8.35 -18.63
CA ILE A 117 12.29 -7.85 -17.51
C ILE A 117 11.03 -7.26 -18.12
N LYS A 118 9.88 -7.72 -17.63
CA LYS A 118 8.56 -7.23 -18.04
C LYS A 118 7.74 -6.89 -16.81
N GLN A 119 6.82 -5.95 -16.96
CA GLN A 119 5.87 -5.65 -15.91
C GLN A 119 5.01 -6.89 -15.63
N ASN A 120 4.92 -7.29 -14.37
CA ASN A 120 4.04 -8.36 -13.95
C ASN A 120 2.65 -7.78 -13.64
N LEU A 121 1.65 -8.18 -14.42
CA LEU A 121 0.26 -7.76 -14.23
C LEU A 121 -0.59 -8.81 -13.50
N GLY A 122 -0.02 -9.98 -13.14
CA GLY A 122 -0.74 -11.08 -12.51
C GLY A 122 -1.49 -10.63 -11.25
N ASP A 123 -0.75 -10.12 -10.26
CA ASP A 123 -1.31 -9.71 -8.97
C ASP A 123 -2.37 -8.61 -9.10
N ILE A 124 -2.21 -7.71 -10.09
CA ILE A 124 -3.18 -6.65 -10.36
C ILE A 124 -4.47 -7.26 -10.91
N LYS A 125 -4.39 -8.16 -11.89
CA LYS A 125 -5.56 -8.83 -12.47
C LYS A 125 -6.29 -9.70 -11.45
N ASP A 126 -5.55 -10.39 -10.58
CA ASP A 126 -6.11 -11.18 -9.49
C ASP A 126 -6.86 -10.26 -8.50
N SER A 127 -6.28 -9.10 -8.18
CA SER A 127 -6.91 -8.10 -7.31
C SER A 127 -8.19 -7.52 -7.93
N LEU A 128 -8.18 -7.20 -9.23
CA LEU A 128 -9.37 -6.73 -9.95
C LEU A 128 -10.46 -7.80 -10.03
N THR A 129 -10.09 -9.05 -10.29
CA THR A 129 -11.02 -10.20 -10.30
C THR A 129 -11.65 -10.40 -8.92
N SER A 130 -10.84 -10.29 -7.87
CA SER A 130 -11.31 -10.36 -6.48
C SER A 130 -12.28 -9.21 -6.15
N LEU A 131 -11.97 -7.98 -6.58
CA LEU A 131 -12.87 -6.83 -6.42
C LEU A 131 -14.22 -7.08 -7.10
N VAL A 132 -14.22 -7.55 -8.35
CA VAL A 132 -15.45 -7.88 -9.09
C VAL A 132 -16.26 -8.94 -8.34
N THR A 133 -15.59 -9.99 -7.86
CA THR A 133 -16.22 -11.07 -7.10
C THR A 133 -16.87 -10.53 -5.82
N LYS A 134 -16.14 -9.74 -5.02
CA LYS A 134 -16.65 -9.19 -3.76
C LYS A 134 -17.76 -8.17 -3.96
N TYR A 135 -17.67 -7.36 -5.01
CA TYR A 135 -18.75 -6.45 -5.39
C TYR A 135 -20.02 -7.23 -5.72
N ASN A 136 -19.92 -8.26 -6.57
CA ASN A 136 -21.07 -9.07 -6.98
C ASN A 136 -21.67 -9.86 -5.81
N GLU A 137 -20.83 -10.44 -4.94
CA GLU A 137 -21.27 -11.09 -3.68
C GLU A 137 -22.06 -10.12 -2.80
N LEU A 138 -21.54 -8.91 -2.58
CA LEU A 138 -22.21 -7.87 -1.81
C LEU A 138 -23.55 -7.50 -2.43
N MET A 139 -23.57 -7.17 -3.73
CA MET A 139 -24.79 -6.73 -4.42
C MET A 139 -25.87 -7.83 -4.42
N SER A 140 -25.47 -9.09 -4.60
CA SER A 140 -26.36 -10.26 -4.50
C SER A 140 -26.94 -10.39 -3.09
N ASN A 141 -26.11 -10.34 -2.04
CA ASN A 141 -26.57 -10.41 -0.65
C ASN A 141 -27.53 -9.26 -0.31
N LEU A 142 -27.21 -8.04 -0.74
CA LEU A 142 -28.08 -6.88 -0.55
C LEU A 142 -29.38 -7.02 -1.35
N GLN A 143 -29.36 -7.64 -2.52
CA GLN A 143 -30.57 -7.93 -3.29
C GLN A 143 -31.48 -8.92 -2.54
N VAL A 144 -30.93 -10.06 -2.08
CA VAL A 144 -31.68 -11.05 -1.30
C VAL A 144 -32.27 -10.40 -0.04
N ALA A 145 -31.50 -9.59 0.67
CA ALA A 145 -31.96 -8.98 1.92
C ALA A 145 -33.01 -7.87 1.74
N THR A 146 -33.14 -7.27 0.55
CA THR A 146 -34.07 -6.15 0.29
C THR A 146 -35.25 -6.51 -0.63
N LYS A 147 -35.20 -7.64 -1.33
CA LYS A 147 -36.22 -8.08 -2.28
C LYS A 147 -37.51 -8.50 -1.55
N TYR A 148 -38.65 -8.16 -2.14
CA TYR A 148 -39.91 -8.84 -1.87
C TYR A 148 -40.06 -10.03 -2.81
N ASP A 149 -40.26 -11.22 -2.26
CA ASP A 149 -40.51 -12.40 -3.07
C ASP A 149 -42.02 -12.60 -3.27
N ASN A 150 -42.46 -12.51 -4.54
CA ASN A 150 -43.86 -12.62 -4.89
C ASN A 150 -44.41 -14.05 -4.81
N ASP A 151 -43.55 -15.07 -4.85
CA ASP A 151 -43.97 -16.46 -4.84
C ASP A 151 -44.17 -16.93 -3.41
N THR A 152 -43.21 -16.64 -2.53
CA THR A 152 -43.29 -16.99 -1.11
C THR A 152 -44.05 -15.96 -0.28
N LYS A 153 -44.38 -14.79 -0.86
CA LYS A 153 -44.97 -13.63 -0.18
C LYS A 153 -44.13 -13.12 1.01
N THR A 154 -42.84 -13.42 1.01
CA THR A 154 -41.92 -13.02 2.08
C THR A 154 -41.09 -11.80 1.69
N ALA A 155 -41.00 -10.86 2.62
CA ALA A 155 -40.08 -9.74 2.54
C ALA A 155 -38.67 -10.15 3.02
N GLY A 156 -37.64 -9.69 2.32
CA GLY A 156 -36.28 -9.70 2.87
C GLY A 156 -36.20 -8.86 4.15
N ILE A 157 -35.30 -9.24 5.06
CA ILE A 157 -35.20 -8.63 6.41
C ILE A 157 -34.95 -7.11 6.40
N PHE A 158 -34.41 -6.58 5.30
CA PHE A 158 -34.10 -5.16 5.11
C PHE A 158 -34.94 -4.50 4.01
N GLN A 159 -36.07 -5.12 3.63
CA GLN A 159 -36.99 -4.49 2.70
C GLN A 159 -37.46 -3.13 3.26
N GLY A 160 -37.35 -2.09 2.43
CA GLY A 160 -37.72 -0.72 2.80
C GLY A 160 -36.68 0.05 3.62
N VAL A 161 -35.57 -0.57 4.03
CA VAL A 161 -34.50 0.12 4.77
C VAL A 161 -33.74 1.06 3.83
N THR A 162 -33.96 2.37 4.00
CA THR A 162 -33.41 3.41 3.11
C THR A 162 -31.89 3.40 3.07
N GLN A 163 -31.22 3.23 4.21
CA GLN A 163 -29.76 3.23 4.32
C GLN A 163 -29.11 2.16 3.43
N ILE A 164 -29.73 0.98 3.35
CA ILE A 164 -29.24 -0.12 2.52
C ILE A 164 -29.49 0.15 1.04
N ASN A 165 -30.68 0.65 0.69
CA ASN A 165 -30.97 1.04 -0.69
C ASN A 165 -30.07 2.19 -1.18
N SER A 166 -29.76 3.14 -0.31
CA SER A 166 -28.80 4.22 -0.56
C SER A 166 -27.39 3.68 -0.79
N LEU A 167 -26.93 2.69 -0.02
CA LEU A 167 -25.63 2.05 -0.26
C LEU A 167 -25.57 1.41 -1.65
N LYS A 168 -26.59 0.62 -2.02
CA LYS A 168 -26.67 -0.02 -3.36
C LYS A 168 -26.57 1.01 -4.47
N SER A 169 -27.36 2.08 -4.37
CA SER A 169 -27.39 3.17 -5.35
C SER A 169 -26.05 3.91 -5.42
N ALA A 170 -25.45 4.22 -4.28
CA ALA A 170 -24.16 4.91 -4.22
C ALA A 170 -23.02 4.06 -4.80
N MET A 171 -23.02 2.75 -4.52
CA MET A 171 -22.06 1.80 -5.08
C MET A 171 -22.18 1.68 -6.60
N SER A 172 -23.40 1.52 -7.12
CA SER A 172 -23.63 1.48 -8.56
C SER A 172 -23.29 2.82 -9.23
N LYS A 173 -23.58 3.95 -8.59
CA LYS A 173 -23.20 5.27 -9.11
C LYS A 173 -21.69 5.42 -9.19
N GLN A 174 -20.96 5.04 -8.14
CA GLN A 174 -19.50 5.13 -8.09
C GLN A 174 -18.80 4.27 -9.16
N LEU A 175 -19.42 3.16 -9.56
CA LEU A 175 -18.92 2.33 -10.66
C LEU A 175 -19.03 3.02 -12.03
N LEU A 176 -20.00 3.93 -12.18
CA LEU A 176 -20.34 4.63 -13.42
C LEU A 176 -19.80 6.06 -13.49
N THR A 177 -19.10 6.53 -12.46
CA THR A 177 -18.51 7.87 -12.47
C THR A 177 -17.36 7.97 -13.45
N THR A 178 -17.26 9.11 -14.12
CA THR A 178 -16.09 9.51 -14.88
C THR A 178 -15.24 10.45 -14.05
N ASP A 179 -13.91 10.35 -14.18
CA ASP A 179 -13.01 11.33 -13.58
C ASP A 179 -12.98 12.65 -14.40
N GLU A 180 -12.14 13.59 -13.96
CA GLU A 180 -11.99 14.89 -14.63
C GLU A 180 -11.43 14.82 -16.06
N LEU A 181 -10.84 13.68 -16.44
CA LEU A 181 -10.33 13.43 -17.79
C LEU A 181 -11.34 12.66 -18.65
N GLY A 182 -12.54 12.39 -18.12
CA GLY A 182 -13.58 11.62 -18.79
C GLY A 182 -13.34 10.11 -18.79
N ARG A 183 -12.40 9.61 -17.97
CA ARG A 183 -12.06 8.18 -17.87
C ARG A 183 -13.02 7.50 -16.91
N SER A 184 -13.38 6.26 -17.20
CA SER A 184 -14.30 5.43 -16.42
C SER A 184 -13.73 4.04 -16.18
N LEU A 185 -14.27 3.31 -15.19
CA LEU A 185 -13.87 1.91 -14.95
C LEU A 185 -14.07 1.02 -16.19
N SER A 186 -15.05 1.35 -17.04
CA SER A 186 -15.31 0.61 -18.28
C SER A 186 -14.16 0.71 -19.28
N ASP A 187 -13.44 1.84 -19.32
CA ASP A 187 -12.26 2.02 -20.17
C ASP A 187 -11.14 1.04 -19.82
N TYR A 188 -11.08 0.61 -18.56
CA TYR A 188 -10.10 -0.34 -18.02
C TYR A 188 -10.66 -1.77 -17.91
N GLY A 189 -11.79 -2.05 -18.56
CA GLY A 189 -12.37 -3.39 -18.64
C GLY A 189 -13.25 -3.78 -17.45
N LEU A 190 -13.64 -2.85 -16.56
CA LEU A 190 -14.55 -3.10 -15.45
C LEU A 190 -15.92 -2.47 -15.75
N ALA A 191 -16.89 -3.28 -16.14
CA ALA A 191 -18.20 -2.79 -16.58
C ALA A 191 -19.36 -3.65 -16.08
N LEU A 192 -20.52 -3.03 -15.90
CA LEU A 192 -21.77 -3.74 -15.65
C LEU A 192 -22.29 -4.35 -16.95
N ASN A 193 -22.64 -5.63 -16.92
CA ASN A 193 -23.35 -6.28 -18.01
C ASN A 193 -24.84 -5.87 -18.02
N SER A 194 -25.59 -6.35 -19.01
CA SER A 194 -27.03 -6.07 -19.16
C SER A 194 -27.89 -6.54 -17.98
N SER A 195 -27.38 -7.45 -17.14
CA SER A 195 -28.04 -7.94 -15.93
C SER A 195 -27.63 -7.16 -14.66
N GLY A 196 -26.77 -6.15 -14.78
CA GLY A 196 -26.28 -5.36 -13.65
C GLY A 196 -25.21 -6.07 -12.82
N VAL A 197 -24.57 -7.12 -13.37
CA VAL A 197 -23.43 -7.81 -12.75
C VAL A 197 -22.14 -7.17 -13.26
N LEU A 198 -21.21 -6.89 -12.35
CA LEU A 198 -19.90 -6.35 -12.72
C LEU A 198 -19.04 -7.46 -13.34
N GLU A 199 -18.39 -7.17 -14.45
CA GLU A 199 -17.48 -8.07 -15.15
C GLU A 199 -16.11 -7.42 -15.35
N PHE A 200 -15.07 -8.25 -15.37
CA PHE A 200 -13.71 -7.85 -15.70
C PHE A 200 -13.29 -8.45 -17.04
N THR A 201 -12.97 -7.59 -18.00
CA THR A 201 -12.47 -7.96 -19.32
C THR A 201 -10.95 -7.79 -19.39
N GLU A 202 -10.22 -8.88 -19.14
CA GLU A 202 -8.75 -8.88 -19.11
C GLU A 202 -8.10 -8.31 -20.37
N SER A 203 -8.67 -8.58 -21.56
CA SER A 203 -8.12 -8.09 -22.83
C SER A 203 -8.14 -6.55 -22.90
N THR A 204 -9.25 -5.92 -22.52
CA THR A 204 -9.38 -4.46 -22.46
C THR A 204 -8.36 -3.85 -21.51
N PHE A 205 -8.22 -4.44 -20.31
CA PHE A 205 -7.24 -3.99 -19.32
C PHE A 205 -5.80 -4.11 -19.86
N ASN A 206 -5.44 -5.26 -20.44
CA ASN A 206 -4.11 -5.49 -21.00
C ASN A 206 -3.79 -4.51 -22.14
N THR A 207 -4.76 -4.19 -23.00
CA THR A 207 -4.61 -3.18 -24.04
C THR A 207 -4.36 -1.80 -23.45
N LYS A 208 -5.11 -1.39 -22.41
CA LYS A 208 -4.88 -0.10 -21.74
C LYS A 208 -3.50 0.00 -21.11
N VAL A 209 -3.10 -1.01 -20.34
CA VAL A 209 -1.77 -1.04 -19.71
C VAL A 209 -0.64 -1.00 -20.74
N SER A 210 -0.80 -1.74 -21.86
CA SER A 210 0.21 -1.76 -22.92
C SER A 210 0.34 -0.41 -23.64
N ASN A 211 -0.75 0.35 -23.72
CA ASN A 211 -0.75 1.67 -24.35
C ASN A 211 -0.19 2.76 -23.41
N ASP A 212 -0.62 2.76 -22.15
CA ASP A 212 -0.17 3.73 -21.15
C ASP A 212 -0.33 3.17 -19.73
N ALA A 213 0.71 2.50 -19.22
CA ALA A 213 0.70 1.95 -17.87
C ALA A 213 0.62 3.04 -16.78
N LYS A 214 1.11 4.26 -17.07
CA LYS A 214 1.10 5.37 -16.12
C LYS A 214 -0.30 5.95 -15.98
N ASP A 215 -1.04 6.07 -17.07
CA ASP A 215 -2.45 6.45 -17.05
C ASP A 215 -3.29 5.49 -16.20
N VAL A 216 -3.06 4.17 -16.36
CA VAL A 216 -3.71 3.13 -15.53
C VAL A 216 -3.38 3.31 -14.05
N GLU A 217 -2.09 3.51 -13.71
CA GLU A 217 -1.68 3.76 -12.33
C GLU A 217 -2.38 5.01 -11.77
N ASP A 218 -2.37 6.11 -12.52
CA ASP A 218 -2.95 7.40 -12.11
C ASP A 218 -4.46 7.33 -11.95
N PHE A 219 -5.15 6.54 -12.78
CA PHE A 219 -6.60 6.33 -12.65
C PHE A 219 -6.96 5.58 -11.38
N PHE A 220 -6.26 4.48 -11.09
CA PHE A 220 -6.61 3.62 -9.96
C PHE A 220 -6.08 4.12 -8.62
N ARG A 221 -4.81 4.56 -8.57
CA ARG A 221 -4.15 5.03 -7.33
C ARG A 221 -4.32 6.52 -7.09
N GLY A 222 -4.63 7.29 -8.13
CA GLY A 222 -4.57 8.74 -8.10
C GLY A 222 -3.18 9.24 -8.48
N SER A 223 -3.09 10.54 -8.73
CA SER A 223 -1.86 11.18 -9.17
C SER A 223 -1.64 12.51 -8.48
N THR A 224 -0.38 12.90 -8.37
CA THR A 224 -0.02 14.26 -7.97
C THR A 224 0.73 14.88 -9.14
N SER A 225 0.12 15.86 -9.77
CA SER A 225 0.79 16.71 -10.75
C SER A 225 1.20 18.01 -10.07
N TYR A 226 2.22 18.66 -10.60
CA TYR A 226 2.62 19.97 -10.11
C TYR A 226 2.33 21.00 -11.20
N LYS A 227 1.77 22.14 -10.79
CA LYS A 227 1.63 23.27 -11.69
C LYS A 227 3.01 23.77 -12.08
N THR A 228 3.14 24.21 -13.32
CA THR A 228 4.36 24.84 -13.81
C THR A 228 4.71 26.07 -12.96
N ASN A 229 5.87 26.04 -12.31
CA ASN A 229 6.41 27.19 -11.62
C ASN A 229 7.16 28.09 -12.61
N LYS A 230 6.97 29.40 -12.48
CA LYS A 230 7.68 30.39 -13.28
C LYS A 230 8.32 31.42 -12.37
N PHE A 231 9.63 31.61 -12.53
CA PHE A 231 10.33 32.79 -12.03
C PHE A 231 10.50 33.77 -13.18
N ALA A 232 10.23 35.05 -12.91
CA ALA A 232 10.38 36.13 -13.88
C ALA A 232 11.51 37.04 -13.46
N GLY A 233 12.61 37.03 -14.24
CA GLY A 233 13.66 38.00 -14.12
C GLY A 233 13.27 39.36 -14.73
N SER A 234 14.03 40.37 -14.34
CA SER A 234 14.07 41.69 -14.98
C SER A 234 15.04 41.67 -16.17
N THR A 235 15.21 42.81 -16.84
CA THR A 235 16.19 42.96 -17.93
C THR A 235 17.60 42.62 -17.46
N VAL A 236 18.31 41.80 -18.24
CA VAL A 236 19.74 41.51 -18.04
C VAL A 236 20.56 42.74 -18.44
N ALA A 237 21.57 43.10 -17.63
CA ALA A 237 22.43 44.24 -17.90
C ALA A 237 23.32 44.02 -19.12
N ALA A 238 23.63 45.11 -19.84
CA ALA A 238 24.69 45.14 -20.85
C ALA A 238 26.07 45.32 -20.19
N GLY A 239 27.13 45.08 -20.96
CA GLY A 239 28.52 45.15 -20.48
C GLY A 239 29.03 43.80 -19.96
N ASP A 240 30.07 43.86 -19.14
CA ASP A 240 30.77 42.68 -18.65
C ASP A 240 29.97 41.98 -17.55
N LEU A 241 29.78 40.67 -17.68
CA LEU A 241 29.24 39.80 -16.63
C LEU A 241 30.26 38.70 -16.33
N SER A 242 30.44 38.37 -15.05
CA SER A 242 31.31 37.28 -14.63
C SER A 242 30.74 36.61 -13.39
N PHE A 243 30.37 35.34 -13.54
CA PHE A 243 29.83 34.47 -12.50
C PHE A 243 30.76 33.27 -12.33
N ALA A 244 31.44 33.23 -11.19
CA ALA A 244 32.23 32.12 -10.71
C ALA A 244 31.35 31.13 -9.91
N ASP A 245 31.99 30.16 -9.28
CA ASP A 245 31.30 29.14 -8.50
C ASP A 245 30.51 29.76 -7.33
N GLN A 246 29.27 29.28 -7.12
CA GLN A 246 28.33 29.69 -6.08
C GLN A 246 27.79 31.13 -6.15
N GLU A 247 28.17 31.91 -7.17
CA GLU A 247 27.68 33.29 -7.33
C GLU A 247 26.29 33.36 -8.00
N LEU A 248 25.90 32.32 -8.73
CA LEU A 248 24.54 32.01 -9.14
C LEU A 248 24.33 30.51 -8.93
N VAL A 249 23.40 30.17 -8.05
CA VAL A 249 23.01 28.79 -7.76
C VAL A 249 21.52 28.65 -8.00
N ILE A 250 21.14 27.70 -8.83
CA ILE A 250 19.74 27.37 -9.10
C ILE A 250 19.52 25.91 -8.71
N ASN A 251 18.61 25.66 -7.76
CA ASN A 251 18.32 24.33 -7.21
C ASN A 251 19.58 23.55 -6.78
N GLY A 252 20.53 24.25 -6.15
CA GLY A 252 21.79 23.66 -5.68
C GLY A 252 22.86 23.48 -6.75
N ILE A 253 22.58 23.78 -8.02
CA ILE A 253 23.56 23.72 -9.12
C ILE A 253 24.13 25.10 -9.37
N SER A 254 25.45 25.20 -9.27
CA SER A 254 26.23 26.41 -9.56
C SER A 254 26.28 26.67 -11.06
N ILE A 255 26.01 27.91 -11.47
CA ILE A 255 25.98 28.35 -12.86
C ILE A 255 27.11 29.36 -13.07
N SER A 256 28.17 28.92 -13.73
CA SER A 256 29.30 29.77 -14.06
C SER A 256 29.30 30.17 -15.53
N PHE A 257 29.44 31.46 -15.80
CA PHE A 257 29.57 32.01 -17.15
C PHE A 257 30.19 33.42 -17.11
N SER A 258 30.70 33.87 -18.25
CA SER A 258 31.25 35.22 -18.40
C SER A 258 31.00 35.78 -19.78
N THR A 259 30.82 37.10 -19.87
CA THR A 259 30.68 37.87 -21.11
C THR A 259 31.48 39.17 -21.01
N THR A 260 31.88 39.75 -22.15
CA THR A 260 32.73 40.95 -22.18
C THR A 260 32.26 41.92 -23.28
N GLY A 261 31.90 43.15 -22.91
CA GLY A 261 31.48 44.21 -23.84
C GLY A 261 30.15 43.95 -24.54
N ASN A 262 29.36 42.99 -24.07
CA ASN A 262 28.17 42.50 -24.74
C ASN A 262 26.95 43.40 -24.57
N THR A 263 26.01 43.32 -25.51
CA THR A 263 24.68 43.94 -25.34
C THR A 263 23.85 43.17 -24.30
N ALA A 264 22.77 43.78 -23.82
CA ALA A 264 21.82 43.11 -22.92
C ALA A 264 21.20 41.84 -23.56
N GLU A 265 20.98 41.85 -24.88
CA GLU A 265 20.44 40.71 -25.63
C GLU A 265 21.43 39.54 -25.67
N ASP A 266 22.70 39.83 -26.01
CA ASP A 266 23.77 38.82 -26.02
C ASP A 266 23.99 38.23 -24.62
N ASN A 267 23.91 39.07 -23.59
CA ASN A 267 24.03 38.63 -22.20
C ASN A 267 22.84 37.75 -21.77
N ALA A 268 21.62 38.08 -22.17
CA ALA A 268 20.44 37.26 -21.90
C ALA A 268 20.54 35.88 -22.58
N LEU A 269 21.04 35.83 -23.81
CA LEU A 269 21.28 34.58 -24.54
C LEU A 269 22.39 33.74 -23.90
N ALA A 270 23.49 34.37 -23.49
CA ALA A 270 24.58 33.69 -22.78
C ALA A 270 24.10 33.08 -21.46
N LEU A 271 23.31 33.84 -20.67
CA LEU A 271 22.72 33.38 -19.41
C LEU A 271 21.76 32.21 -19.63
N GLN A 272 20.85 32.33 -20.60
CA GLN A 272 19.90 31.27 -20.96
C GLN A 272 20.65 29.96 -21.30
N ASN A 273 21.67 30.06 -22.14
CA ASN A 273 22.47 28.92 -22.56
C ASN A 273 23.26 28.31 -21.40
N ALA A 274 23.84 29.14 -20.52
CA ALA A 274 24.54 28.66 -19.33
C ALA A 274 23.61 27.86 -18.40
N ILE A 275 22.42 28.38 -18.12
CA ILE A 275 21.44 27.71 -17.26
C ILE A 275 20.94 26.41 -17.90
N ASN A 276 20.56 26.44 -19.17
CA ASN A 276 20.07 25.25 -19.87
C ASN A 276 21.16 24.17 -20.03
N LYS A 277 22.42 24.57 -20.20
CA LYS A 277 23.57 23.66 -20.30
C LYS A 277 23.93 23.04 -18.95
N ALA A 278 23.65 23.72 -17.84
CA ALA A 278 23.92 23.20 -16.50
C ALA A 278 23.07 21.96 -16.15
N GLY A 279 22.05 21.63 -16.96
CA GLY A 279 21.31 20.38 -16.84
C GLY A 279 20.47 20.30 -15.57
N ILE A 280 19.97 21.43 -15.10
CA ILE A 280 19.10 21.49 -13.91
C ILE A 280 17.83 20.71 -14.19
N SER A 281 17.64 19.62 -13.44
CA SER A 281 16.48 18.74 -13.64
C SER A 281 15.18 19.54 -13.58
N GLY A 282 14.35 19.40 -14.61
CA GLY A 282 13.03 20.02 -14.69
C GLY A 282 13.00 21.54 -14.88
N VAL A 283 14.13 22.27 -14.83
CA VAL A 283 14.16 23.73 -15.00
C VAL A 283 14.68 24.11 -16.39
N GLN A 284 13.98 25.01 -17.06
CA GLN A 284 14.40 25.61 -18.33
C GLN A 284 14.45 27.13 -18.23
N ALA A 285 15.51 27.73 -18.74
CA ALA A 285 15.59 29.18 -18.96
C ALA A 285 15.05 29.56 -20.35
N LEU A 286 14.21 30.60 -20.38
CA LEU A 286 13.65 31.20 -21.59
C LEU A 286 13.90 32.71 -21.62
N ILE A 287 14.15 33.27 -22.80
CA ILE A 287 14.22 34.73 -22.99
C ILE A 287 12.80 35.26 -23.19
N GLY A 288 12.44 36.33 -22.49
CA GLY A 288 11.20 37.06 -22.76
C GLY A 288 11.46 38.49 -23.22
N LYS A 289 10.47 39.36 -23.01
CA LYS A 289 10.52 40.74 -23.52
C LYS A 289 11.57 41.56 -22.77
N ASN A 290 12.17 42.54 -23.45
CA ASN A 290 13.17 43.45 -22.86
C ASN A 290 14.40 42.71 -22.31
N ASN A 291 14.87 41.66 -23.00
CA ASN A 291 16.09 40.92 -22.66
C ASN A 291 16.08 40.36 -21.22
N SER A 292 14.91 40.01 -20.69
CA SER A 292 14.80 39.31 -19.42
C SER A 292 14.86 37.80 -19.61
N VAL A 293 15.32 37.10 -18.58
CA VAL A 293 15.36 35.64 -18.54
C VAL A 293 14.35 35.14 -17.49
N TYR A 294 13.54 34.16 -17.87
CA TYR A 294 12.56 33.50 -17.02
C TYR A 294 12.99 32.05 -16.81
N LEU A 295 12.74 31.52 -15.62
CA LEU A 295 12.91 30.11 -15.33
C LEU A 295 11.55 29.44 -15.27
N GLU A 296 11.38 28.35 -16.01
CA GLU A 296 10.17 27.54 -16.03
C GLU A 296 10.48 26.14 -15.55
N SER A 297 9.75 25.67 -14.54
CA SER A 297 9.84 24.31 -14.05
C SER A 297 8.83 23.42 -14.78
N LYS A 298 9.29 22.63 -15.75
CA LYS A 298 8.46 21.71 -16.55
C LYS A 298 7.82 20.60 -15.72
N THR A 299 8.47 20.24 -14.62
CA THR A 299 7.99 19.22 -13.68
C THR A 299 7.26 19.83 -12.48
N GLY A 300 7.15 21.17 -12.43
CA GLY A 300 6.55 21.92 -11.33
C GLY A 300 7.30 21.82 -9.99
N MET A 301 8.56 21.37 -10.02
CA MET A 301 9.49 21.43 -8.88
C MET A 301 9.78 22.88 -8.46
N ASP A 302 10.24 23.04 -7.23
CA ASP A 302 10.72 24.31 -6.68
C ASP A 302 11.79 24.93 -7.58
N ILE A 303 11.81 26.26 -7.64
CA ILE A 303 12.91 27.03 -8.22
C ILE A 303 13.50 27.86 -7.09
N GLU A 304 14.67 27.45 -6.61
CA GLU A 304 15.46 28.16 -5.62
C GLU A 304 16.63 28.85 -6.31
N ILE A 305 16.69 30.17 -6.19
CA ILE A 305 17.77 31.01 -6.69
C ILE A 305 18.54 31.54 -5.49
N LYS A 306 19.84 31.26 -5.45
CA LYS A 306 20.80 31.76 -4.45
C LYS A 306 22.01 32.33 -5.18
N GLY A 307 22.80 33.15 -4.49
CA GLY A 307 24.00 33.76 -5.07
C GLY A 307 24.32 35.12 -4.48
N ASP A 308 25.30 35.79 -5.07
CA ASP A 308 25.66 37.15 -4.68
C ASP A 308 24.57 38.14 -5.12
N ALA A 309 24.05 38.94 -4.18
CA ALA A 309 22.89 39.79 -4.44
C ALA A 309 23.14 40.85 -5.53
N ALA A 310 24.35 41.43 -5.60
CA ALA A 310 24.69 42.43 -6.60
C ALA A 310 24.81 41.79 -7.99
N LYS A 311 25.41 40.60 -8.06
CA LYS A 311 25.49 39.83 -9.31
C LYS A 311 24.12 39.33 -9.77
N LEU A 312 23.28 38.80 -8.89
CA LEU A 312 21.91 38.42 -9.26
C LEU A 312 21.14 39.62 -9.83
N THR A 313 21.31 40.80 -9.25
CA THR A 313 20.66 42.02 -9.76
C THR A 313 21.12 42.37 -11.18
N SER A 314 22.39 42.16 -11.55
CA SER A 314 22.90 42.46 -12.89
C SER A 314 22.32 41.55 -13.98
N ILE A 315 21.83 40.37 -13.61
CA ILE A 315 21.10 39.46 -14.53
C ILE A 315 19.57 39.54 -14.35
N GLY A 316 19.09 40.56 -13.63
CA GLY A 316 17.67 40.76 -13.38
C GLY A 316 17.05 39.74 -12.42
N PHE A 317 17.85 38.96 -11.69
CA PHE A 317 17.39 37.98 -10.72
C PHE A 317 17.42 38.55 -9.30
N SER A 318 16.74 37.86 -8.38
CA SER A 318 16.86 38.07 -6.95
C SER A 318 16.89 36.71 -6.26
N ALA A 319 17.54 36.65 -5.08
CA ALA A 319 17.53 35.42 -4.29
C ALA A 319 16.10 35.15 -3.80
N THR A 320 15.54 34.00 -4.17
CA THR A 320 14.14 33.66 -3.92
C THR A 320 13.90 32.16 -4.04
N SER A 321 12.77 31.71 -3.49
CA SER A 321 12.27 30.35 -3.63
C SER A 321 10.83 30.40 -4.16
N VAL A 322 10.62 29.85 -5.36
CA VAL A 322 9.29 29.64 -5.95
C VAL A 322 8.90 28.20 -5.68
N TYR A 323 7.95 28.00 -4.77
CA TYR A 323 7.53 26.66 -4.34
C TYR A 323 6.51 26.02 -5.28
N ALA A 324 6.65 24.71 -5.46
CA ALA A 324 5.75 23.81 -6.16
C ALA A 324 4.33 23.89 -5.63
N GLN A 325 3.37 24.07 -6.55
CA GLN A 325 1.95 23.89 -6.24
C GLN A 325 1.48 22.56 -6.81
N SER A 326 1.25 21.59 -5.93
CA SER A 326 0.69 20.29 -6.32
C SER A 326 -0.82 20.36 -6.54
N VAL A 327 -1.30 19.65 -7.55
CA VAL A 327 -2.69 19.26 -7.72
C VAL A 327 -2.75 17.75 -7.52
N SER A 328 -3.37 17.33 -6.41
CA SER A 328 -3.65 15.91 -6.18
C SER A 328 -4.97 15.55 -6.82
N ARG A 329 -4.99 14.40 -7.48
CA ARG A 329 -6.18 13.75 -8.02
C ARG A 329 -6.34 12.43 -7.32
N ASP A 330 -7.51 12.23 -6.76
CA ASP A 330 -7.83 10.99 -6.08
C ASP A 330 -8.08 9.89 -7.11
N GLY A 331 -7.61 8.68 -6.78
CA GLY A 331 -7.83 7.51 -7.61
C GLY A 331 -9.18 6.89 -7.30
N VAL A 332 -9.71 6.12 -8.26
CA VAL A 332 -11.02 5.47 -8.11
C VAL A 332 -11.11 4.63 -6.82
N PHE A 333 -10.04 3.93 -6.44
CA PHE A 333 -10.08 3.12 -5.21
C PHE A 333 -10.12 3.95 -3.93
N LYS A 334 -9.57 5.17 -3.95
CA LYS A 334 -9.72 6.10 -2.83
C LYS A 334 -11.17 6.53 -2.71
N ASP A 335 -11.81 6.90 -3.82
CA ASP A 335 -13.21 7.30 -3.83
C ASP A 335 -14.14 6.16 -3.35
N PHE A 336 -13.90 4.92 -3.79
CA PHE A 336 -14.62 3.74 -3.29
C PHE A 336 -14.42 3.55 -1.79
N ASN A 337 -13.20 3.71 -1.29
CA ASN A 337 -12.88 3.56 0.12
C ASN A 337 -13.52 4.65 0.99
N GLU A 338 -13.54 5.90 0.51
CA GLU A 338 -14.22 7.01 1.20
C GLU A 338 -15.74 6.82 1.22
N LEU A 339 -16.31 6.38 0.09
CA LEU A 339 -17.72 6.03 0.00
C LEU A 339 -18.07 4.94 1.01
N LEU A 340 -17.36 3.81 1.01
CA LEU A 340 -17.59 2.74 1.99
C LEU A 340 -17.37 3.23 3.42
N GLY A 341 -16.33 4.04 3.65
CA GLY A 341 -16.04 4.66 4.94
C GLY A 341 -17.20 5.48 5.49
N SER A 342 -17.92 6.23 4.64
CA SER A 342 -19.11 6.98 5.06
C SER A 342 -20.26 6.09 5.60
N TYR A 343 -20.30 4.82 5.19
CA TYR A 343 -21.30 3.85 5.63
C TYR A 343 -20.87 3.03 6.84
N ILE A 344 -19.59 2.68 6.94
CA ILE A 344 -19.11 1.67 7.90
C ILE A 344 -18.07 2.18 8.91
N THR A 345 -17.39 3.29 8.63
CA THR A 345 -16.22 3.72 9.41
C THR A 345 -16.54 4.89 10.32
N GLY A 346 -16.32 4.70 11.63
CA GLY A 346 -16.47 5.73 12.65
C GLY A 346 -17.90 5.89 13.18
N GLU A 347 -18.03 6.62 14.28
CA GLU A 347 -19.28 6.76 15.04
C GLU A 347 -20.40 7.50 14.29
N LYS A 348 -20.03 8.33 13.30
CA LYS A 348 -20.97 9.10 12.48
C LYS A 348 -21.31 8.41 11.16
N SER A 349 -20.83 7.19 10.93
CA SER A 349 -21.15 6.44 9.73
C SER A 349 -22.64 6.08 9.67
N ILE A 350 -23.17 5.96 8.46
CA ILE A 350 -24.62 5.77 8.24
C ILE A 350 -25.15 4.53 8.98
N PHE A 351 -24.43 3.41 8.92
CA PHE A 351 -24.87 2.20 9.60
C PHE A 351 -24.71 2.26 11.12
N LYS A 352 -23.71 2.98 11.64
CA LYS A 352 -23.58 3.17 13.09
C LYS A 352 -24.71 4.02 13.65
N LEU A 353 -25.08 5.09 12.95
CA LEU A 353 -26.23 5.92 13.33
C LEU A 353 -27.55 5.14 13.23
N PHE A 354 -27.70 4.30 12.21
CA PHE A 354 -28.86 3.43 12.09
C PHE A 354 -28.93 2.39 13.22
N GLU A 355 -27.81 1.74 13.56
CA GLU A 355 -27.71 0.82 14.70
C GLU A 355 -28.09 1.49 16.02
N ALA A 356 -27.62 2.73 16.25
CA ALA A 356 -27.96 3.51 17.44
C ALA A 356 -29.46 3.85 17.51
N SER A 357 -30.07 4.17 16.36
CA SER A 357 -31.51 4.42 16.25
C SER A 357 -32.32 3.16 16.61
N LEU A 358 -31.98 2.00 16.05
CA LEU A 358 -32.62 0.72 16.37
C LEU A 358 -32.47 0.35 17.85
N THR A 359 -31.30 0.61 18.44
CA THR A 359 -31.04 0.36 19.86
C THR A 359 -31.91 1.25 20.75
N THR A 360 -32.08 2.52 20.36
CA THR A 360 -32.95 3.48 21.06
C THR A 360 -34.41 3.03 20.98
N GLU A 361 -34.89 2.66 19.80
CA GLU A 361 -36.24 2.17 19.59
C GLU A 361 -36.52 0.90 20.41
N LYS A 362 -35.62 -0.08 20.36
CA LYS A 362 -35.70 -1.31 21.17
C LYS A 362 -35.84 -0.99 22.66
N THR A 363 -35.06 -0.03 23.15
CA THR A 363 -35.09 0.38 24.56
C THR A 363 -36.44 1.02 24.92
N ALA A 364 -36.95 1.90 24.06
CA ALA A 364 -38.25 2.54 24.25
C ALA A 364 -39.40 1.52 24.24
N LEU A 365 -39.41 0.60 23.27
CA LEU A 365 -40.41 -0.47 23.17
C LEU A 365 -40.38 -1.40 24.39
N THR A 366 -39.18 -1.76 24.87
CA THR A 366 -39.02 -2.59 26.07
C THR A 366 -39.60 -1.91 27.31
N LYS A 367 -39.33 -0.61 27.48
CA LYS A 367 -39.89 0.19 28.58
C LYS A 367 -41.42 0.30 28.47
N ASN A 368 -41.94 0.57 27.28
CA ASN A 368 -43.38 0.68 27.03
C ASN A 368 -44.09 -0.63 27.33
N ARG A 369 -43.52 -1.77 26.90
CA ARG A 369 -44.03 -3.11 27.23
C ARG A 369 -44.06 -3.32 28.74
N ALA A 370 -42.97 -3.04 29.46
CA ALA A 370 -42.92 -3.20 30.91
C ALA A 370 -43.98 -2.36 31.63
N SER A 371 -44.18 -1.10 31.21
CA SER A 371 -45.22 -0.23 31.77
C SER A 371 -46.64 -0.69 31.42
N ALA A 372 -46.84 -1.27 30.23
CA ALA A 372 -48.13 -1.84 29.86
C ALA A 372 -48.46 -3.08 30.70
N VAL A 373 -47.50 -4.00 30.88
CA VAL A 373 -47.65 -5.19 31.74
C VAL A 373 -47.96 -4.78 33.17
N LYS A 374 -47.20 -3.84 33.75
CA LYS A 374 -47.46 -3.34 35.10
C LYS A 374 -48.88 -2.80 35.29
N ARG A 375 -49.40 -2.03 34.31
CA ARG A 375 -50.78 -1.51 34.37
C ARG A 375 -51.84 -2.60 34.28
N ILE A 376 -51.56 -3.68 33.55
CA ILE A 376 -52.43 -4.85 33.48
C ILE A 376 -52.44 -5.55 34.85
N ASP A 377 -51.27 -5.79 35.43
CA ASP A 377 -51.13 -6.44 36.74
C ASP A 377 -51.85 -5.63 37.84
N GLU A 378 -51.66 -4.30 37.88
CA GLU A 378 -52.35 -3.42 38.83
C GLU A 378 -53.89 -3.49 38.69
N ARG A 379 -54.42 -3.66 37.48
CA ARG A 379 -55.87 -3.85 37.27
C ARG A 379 -56.35 -5.19 37.79
N TYR A 380 -55.58 -6.26 37.59
CA TYR A 380 -55.92 -7.58 38.14
C TYR A 380 -55.90 -7.57 39.66
N GLU A 381 -54.91 -6.93 40.29
CA GLU A 381 -54.84 -6.76 41.75
C GLU A 381 -56.06 -5.98 42.29
N MET A 382 -56.46 -4.90 41.61
CA MET A 382 -57.68 -4.17 41.98
C MET A 382 -58.95 -5.02 41.82
N MET A 383 -59.04 -5.83 40.76
CA MET A 383 -60.17 -6.74 40.55
C MET A 383 -60.21 -7.83 41.61
N ALA A 384 -59.07 -8.44 41.95
CA ALA A 384 -58.95 -9.44 43.01
C ALA A 384 -59.38 -8.87 44.36
N THR A 385 -58.94 -7.64 44.69
CA THR A 385 -59.35 -6.93 45.91
C THR A 385 -60.86 -6.70 45.95
N ARG A 386 -61.46 -6.26 44.83
CA ARG A 386 -62.91 -6.07 44.72
C ARG A 386 -63.69 -7.38 44.84
N PHE A 387 -63.18 -8.45 44.24
CA PHE A 387 -63.80 -9.77 44.31
C PHE A 387 -63.83 -10.29 45.76
N ALA A 388 -62.71 -10.19 46.48
CA ALA A 388 -62.64 -10.52 47.90
C ALA A 388 -63.61 -9.68 48.76
N ALA A 389 -63.79 -8.40 48.43
CA ALA A 389 -64.76 -7.54 49.09
C ALA A 389 -66.22 -7.99 48.82
N TYR A 390 -66.54 -8.37 47.58
CA TYR A 390 -67.86 -8.93 47.25
C TYR A 390 -68.13 -10.25 47.97
N ASP A 391 -67.15 -11.16 48.03
CA ASP A 391 -67.26 -12.41 48.79
C ASP A 391 -67.59 -12.14 50.28
N SER A 392 -66.95 -11.13 50.88
CA SER A 392 -67.26 -10.71 52.25
C SER A 392 -68.69 -10.18 52.41
N ILE A 393 -69.18 -9.38 51.44
CA ILE A 393 -70.56 -8.87 51.45
C ILE A 393 -71.57 -10.01 51.29
N ILE A 394 -71.33 -10.94 50.35
CA ILE A 394 -72.17 -12.12 50.14
C ILE A 394 -72.23 -12.96 51.42
N SER A 395 -71.11 -13.18 52.09
CA SER A 395 -71.07 -13.88 53.37
C SER A 395 -71.94 -13.19 54.44
N LYS A 396 -71.86 -11.86 54.56
CA LYS A 396 -72.72 -11.09 55.48
C LYS A 396 -74.20 -11.21 55.13
N LEU A 397 -74.56 -11.07 53.85
CA LEU A 397 -75.94 -11.21 53.38
C LEU A 397 -76.49 -12.61 53.66
N ASN A 398 -75.71 -13.66 53.41
CA ASN A 398 -76.09 -15.03 53.73
C ASN A 398 -76.32 -15.22 55.24
N ASN A 399 -75.45 -14.65 56.08
CA ASN A 399 -75.65 -14.70 57.54
C ASN A 399 -76.91 -13.96 57.99
N GLN A 400 -77.18 -12.78 57.42
CA GLN A 400 -78.41 -12.02 57.71
C GLN A 400 -79.66 -12.76 57.23
N PHE A 401 -79.60 -13.38 56.05
CA PHE A 401 -80.71 -14.16 55.49
C PHE A 401 -80.99 -15.40 56.35
N ASN A 402 -79.94 -16.12 56.76
CA ASN A 402 -80.08 -17.26 57.68
C ASN A 402 -80.70 -16.83 59.01
N ALA A 403 -80.27 -15.71 59.59
CA ALA A 403 -80.86 -15.17 60.82
C ALA A 403 -82.34 -14.81 60.63
N LEU A 404 -82.69 -14.15 59.52
CA LEU A 404 -84.08 -13.84 59.19
C LEU A 404 -84.92 -15.11 59.00
N SER A 405 -84.39 -16.11 58.29
CA SER A 405 -85.06 -17.40 58.09
C SER A 405 -85.34 -18.08 59.43
N GLN A 406 -84.35 -18.11 60.35
CA GLN A 406 -84.53 -18.65 61.70
C GLN A 406 -85.59 -17.87 62.50
N MET A 407 -85.65 -16.54 62.36
CA MET A 407 -86.69 -15.73 63.00
C MET A 407 -88.08 -16.03 62.43
N ILE A 408 -88.20 -16.20 61.12
CA ILE A 408 -89.45 -16.58 60.45
C ILE A 408 -89.90 -17.98 60.91
N ASP A 409 -88.98 -18.95 60.93
CA ASP A 409 -89.27 -20.32 61.38
C ASP A 409 -89.69 -20.36 62.86
N ALA A 410 -89.05 -19.55 63.71
CA ALA A 410 -89.41 -19.43 65.12
C ALA A 410 -90.79 -18.77 65.32
N ALA A 411 -91.15 -17.79 64.50
CA ALA A 411 -92.46 -17.16 64.54
C ALA A 411 -93.56 -18.11 64.04
N ALA A 412 -93.30 -18.84 62.94
CA ALA A 412 -94.25 -19.81 62.38
C ALA A 412 -94.52 -21.00 63.30
N ASN A 413 -93.54 -21.41 64.12
CA ASN A 413 -93.72 -22.48 65.12
C ASN A 413 -94.42 -22.03 66.41
N ASN A 414 -94.64 -20.72 66.62
CA ASN A 414 -95.39 -20.19 67.77
C ASN A 414 -96.90 -20.04 67.49
N ASP A 415 -97.32 -20.20 66.23
CA ASP A 415 -98.73 -20.10 65.78
C ASP A 415 -99.42 -21.48 65.57
N ASN A 416 -98.80 -22.57 66.04
CA ASN A 416 -99.37 -23.92 66.16
C ASN A 416 -99.36 -24.34 67.64
#